data_AF-A0A0B5AZ00-F1
#
_entry.id   AF-A0A0B5AZ00-F1
#
_cell.length_a   1.000
_cell.length_b   1.000
_cell.length_c   1.000
_cell.angle_alpha   90.00
_cell.angle_beta   90.00
_cell.angle_gamma   90.00
#
_symmetry.space_group_name_H-M   'P 1'
#
loop_
_entity.id
_entity.type
_entity.pdbx_description
1 polymer ?
#
loop_
_entity_poly.entity_id
_entity_poly.type
_entity_poly.pdbx_seq_one_letter_code
_entity_poly.pdbx_strand_id
1 'polypeptide(L)'
;MLKRKLIWLLPLPLFVGCVLLVKPSDEYLLEAKHTGLENERHEFVVSLTNEGDEPMKLISYDGGFVDMVVKDENGKIVYDSDKNTMTTQVVKYKQIRSNNTVDFTTSLDTEELPAGTYDILFKLDKDRGKTFDVEMSWLKE
;
A
#
# COMPACT_ATOMS: atom_id res chain seq x y z
N MET A 1 35.31 -40.25 4.17
CA MET A 1 34.54 -41.20 3.33
C MET A 1 33.10 -40.73 3.23
N LEU A 2 32.63 -40.61 2.00
CA LEU A 2 31.33 -40.09 1.53
C LEU A 2 30.14 -40.97 1.97
N LYS A 3 28.99 -40.38 2.33
CA LYS A 3 27.60 -40.92 2.28
C LYS A 3 26.66 -39.90 2.97
N ARG A 4 25.46 -39.54 2.52
CA ARG A 4 24.64 -39.74 1.32
C ARG A 4 23.53 -38.67 1.41
N LYS A 5 23.21 -37.99 0.31
CA LYS A 5 22.07 -37.07 0.17
C LYS A 5 20.75 -37.82 0.41
N LEU A 6 19.82 -37.21 1.14
CA LEU A 6 18.39 -37.50 1.01
C LEU A 6 17.62 -36.18 1.19
N ILE A 7 17.26 -35.55 0.07
CA ILE A 7 16.40 -34.37 0.02
C ILE A 7 14.96 -34.90 -0.04
N TRP A 8 14.20 -34.68 1.02
CA TRP A 8 12.75 -34.86 1.00
C TRP A 8 12.13 -33.60 0.39
N LEU A 9 11.59 -33.72 -0.83
CA LEU A 9 10.71 -32.73 -1.44
C LEU A 9 9.34 -32.84 -0.77
N LEU A 10 9.04 -31.91 0.14
CA LEU A 10 7.66 -31.66 0.57
C LEU A 10 6.93 -30.86 -0.53
N PRO A 11 5.65 -31.15 -0.80
CA PRO A 11 4.89 -30.42 -1.81
C PRO A 11 4.57 -29.01 -1.28
N LEU A 12 4.98 -27.97 -2.02
CA LEU A 12 4.53 -26.60 -1.76
C LEU A 12 3.01 -26.51 -1.96
N PRO A 13 2.23 -26.01 -1.00
CA PRO A 13 0.88 -25.55 -1.29
C PRO A 13 0.96 -24.28 -2.16
N LEU A 14 0.17 -24.25 -3.23
CA LEU A 14 -0.12 -23.05 -4.02
C LEU A 14 -0.71 -21.98 -3.08
N PHE A 15 0.13 -21.07 -2.60
CA PHE A 15 -0.33 -19.79 -2.10
C PHE A 15 -0.64 -18.92 -3.31
N VAL A 16 -1.92 -18.74 -3.61
CA VAL A 16 -2.40 -17.54 -4.30
C VAL A 16 -2.23 -16.40 -3.29
N GLY A 17 -0.99 -15.94 -3.15
CA GLY A 17 -0.61 -14.88 -2.23
C GLY A 17 -0.36 -13.62 -3.04
N CYS A 18 -1.21 -12.62 -2.84
CA CYS A 18 -0.90 -11.25 -3.19
C CYS A 18 0.49 -10.93 -2.62
N VAL A 19 1.46 -10.63 -3.47
CA VAL A 19 2.85 -10.40 -3.06
C VAL A 19 2.89 -9.08 -2.29
N LEU A 20 3.04 -9.16 -0.97
CA LEU A 20 3.30 -8.01 -0.10
C LEU A 20 4.73 -7.55 -0.32
N LEU A 21 4.92 -6.37 -0.92
CA LEU A 21 6.22 -5.71 -0.98
C LEU A 21 6.40 -4.90 0.30
N VAL A 22 7.20 -5.42 1.24
CA VAL A 22 7.52 -4.74 2.50
C VAL A 22 8.78 -3.91 2.29
N LYS A 23 8.72 -2.61 2.61
CA LYS A 23 9.90 -1.73 2.67
C LYS A 23 10.25 -1.48 4.14
N PRO A 24 11.16 -2.26 4.74
CA PRO A 24 11.59 -2.03 6.11
C PRO A 24 12.42 -0.75 6.18
N SER A 25 12.03 0.17 7.04
CA SER A 25 12.84 1.28 7.51
C SER A 25 12.96 1.12 9.02
N ASP A 26 14.13 1.38 9.61
CA ASP A 26 14.38 1.21 11.07
C ASP A 26 13.46 2.05 12.00
N GLU A 27 12.51 2.81 11.44
CA GLU A 27 11.57 3.67 12.16
C GLU A 27 10.09 3.34 11.86
N TYR A 28 9.79 2.53 10.84
CA TYR A 28 8.41 2.23 10.45
C TYR A 28 8.29 0.99 9.55
N LEU A 29 7.13 0.34 9.65
CA LEU A 29 6.66 -0.67 8.73
C LEU A 29 5.44 -0.14 7.98
N LEU A 30 5.45 -0.25 6.64
CA LEU A 30 4.34 0.14 5.79
C LEU A 30 3.94 -1.05 4.91
N GLU A 31 2.67 -1.40 4.96
CA GLU A 31 2.08 -2.51 4.21
C GLU A 31 0.83 -2.06 3.48
N ALA A 32 0.56 -2.62 2.30
CA ALA A 32 -0.67 -2.41 1.56
C ALA A 32 -1.31 -3.74 1.19
N LYS A 33 -2.65 -3.80 1.28
CA LYS A 33 -3.42 -4.99 0.88
C LYS A 33 -4.70 -4.59 0.16
N HIS A 34 -5.08 -5.38 -0.83
CA HIS A 34 -6.43 -5.35 -1.42
C HIS A 34 -7.38 -6.12 -0.50
N THR A 35 -8.50 -5.49 -0.08
CA THR A 35 -9.45 -6.08 0.87
C THR A 35 -10.75 -6.56 0.24
N GLY A 36 -11.05 -6.14 -1.00
CA GLY A 36 -12.20 -6.62 -1.73
C GLY A 36 -12.82 -5.58 -2.66
N LEU A 37 -14.08 -5.81 -3.00
CA LEU A 37 -14.92 -4.93 -3.81
C LEU A 37 -16.11 -4.47 -2.94
N GLU A 38 -16.24 -3.17 -2.73
CA GLU A 38 -17.36 -2.56 -2.01
C GLU A 38 -17.96 -1.44 -2.85
N ASN A 39 -19.29 -1.46 -3.06
CA ASN A 39 -19.98 -0.45 -3.86
C ASN A 39 -19.32 -0.18 -5.22
N GLU A 40 -18.94 -1.24 -5.94
CA GLU A 40 -18.27 -1.19 -7.27
C GLU A 40 -16.85 -0.60 -7.25
N ARG A 41 -16.28 -0.33 -6.07
CA ARG A 41 -14.92 0.18 -5.90
C ARG A 41 -14.04 -0.85 -5.22
N HIS A 42 -12.83 -1.06 -5.75
CA HIS A 42 -11.85 -1.92 -5.12
C HIS A 42 -11.25 -1.22 -3.91
N GLU A 43 -11.32 -1.86 -2.74
CA GLU A 43 -10.83 -1.30 -1.49
C GLU A 43 -9.40 -1.77 -1.20
N PHE A 44 -8.57 -0.84 -0.75
CA PHE A 44 -7.21 -1.07 -0.32
C PHE A 44 -7.01 -0.52 1.08
N VAL A 45 -6.31 -1.28 1.90
CA VAL A 45 -5.90 -0.85 3.25
C VAL A 45 -4.40 -0.70 3.26
N VAL A 46 -3.95 0.49 3.67
CA VAL A 46 -2.54 0.80 3.92
C VAL A 46 -2.32 0.87 5.43
N SER A 47 -1.50 -0.02 5.96
CA SER A 47 -1.19 -0.14 7.38
C SER A 47 0.18 0.45 7.67
N LEU A 48 0.23 1.52 8.47
CA LEU A 48 1.47 2.15 8.90
C LEU A 48 1.70 1.88 10.38
N THR A 49 2.76 1.13 10.68
CA THR A 49 3.25 0.87 12.02
C THR A 49 4.42 1.78 12.33
N ASN A 50 4.34 2.52 13.44
CA ASN A 50 5.47 3.26 13.96
C ASN A 50 6.35 2.33 14.81
N GLU A 51 7.50 1.91 14.29
CA GLU A 51 8.44 1.04 15.00
C GLU A 51 9.48 1.84 15.81
N GLY A 52 9.50 3.17 15.67
CA GLY A 52 10.35 4.04 16.46
C GLY A 52 9.85 4.27 17.89
N ASP A 53 10.74 4.78 18.74
CA ASP A 53 10.45 5.07 20.16
C ASP A 53 9.64 6.37 20.36
N GLU A 54 9.61 7.24 19.35
CA GLU A 54 8.94 8.55 19.41
C GLU A 54 7.64 8.56 18.59
N PRO A 55 6.64 9.38 18.97
CA PRO A 55 5.44 9.53 18.16
C PRO A 55 5.72 10.10 16.77
N MET A 56 5.13 9.47 15.76
CA MET A 56 5.18 9.93 14.37
C MET A 56 3.98 10.82 14.07
N LYS A 57 4.19 11.86 13.26
CA LYS A 57 3.14 12.77 12.80
C LYS A 57 3.00 12.73 11.28
N LEU A 58 1.78 12.49 10.83
CA LEU A 58 1.34 12.65 9.45
C LEU A 58 0.59 13.96 9.28
N ILE A 59 0.74 14.55 8.10
CA ILE A 59 0.04 15.75 7.68
C ILE A 59 -0.64 15.45 6.35
N SER A 60 -1.89 15.87 6.20
CA SER A 60 -2.59 15.88 4.92
C SER A 60 -3.01 17.31 4.63
N TYR A 61 -2.85 17.76 3.38
CA TYR A 61 -3.21 19.11 2.94
C TYR A 61 -4.51 19.16 2.10
N ASP A 62 -5.00 18.01 1.68
CA ASP A 62 -6.14 17.82 0.79
C ASP A 62 -7.32 17.09 1.45
N GLY A 63 -7.15 16.70 2.72
CA GLY A 63 -8.13 15.97 3.52
C GLY A 63 -7.97 14.44 3.50
N GLY A 64 -7.14 13.87 2.62
CA GLY A 64 -6.81 12.44 2.56
C GLY A 64 -5.38 12.17 3.07
N PHE A 65 -5.17 11.06 3.79
CA PHE A 65 -3.82 10.68 4.26
C PHE A 65 -3.07 9.76 3.28
N VAL A 66 -3.75 9.26 2.26
CA VAL A 66 -3.20 8.28 1.31
C VAL A 66 -3.46 8.76 -0.11
N ASP A 67 -2.38 8.99 -0.82
CA ASP A 67 -2.39 9.21 -2.26
C ASP A 67 -2.14 7.88 -2.96
N MET A 68 -2.80 7.67 -4.10
CA MET A 68 -2.73 6.45 -4.88
C MET A 68 -2.41 6.79 -6.34
N VAL A 69 -1.35 6.17 -6.86
CA VAL A 69 -1.00 6.19 -8.28
C VAL A 69 -1.05 4.76 -8.81
N VAL A 70 -1.83 4.54 -9.86
CA VAL A 70 -1.99 3.23 -10.50
C VAL A 70 -1.37 3.27 -11.88
N LYS A 71 -0.51 2.30 -12.16
CA LYS A 71 0.14 2.10 -13.46
C LYS A 71 -0.30 0.78 -14.05
N ASP A 72 -0.51 0.75 -15.37
CA ASP A 72 -0.71 -0.49 -16.11
C ASP A 72 0.62 -1.26 -16.29
N GLU A 73 0.56 -2.43 -16.91
CA GLU A 73 1.71 -3.30 -17.21
C GLU A 73 2.82 -2.62 -18.05
N ASN A 74 2.49 -1.54 -18.77
CA ASN A 74 3.43 -0.76 -19.57
C ASN A 74 4.02 0.43 -18.79
N GLY A 75 3.68 0.56 -17.51
CA GLY A 75 4.09 1.65 -16.64
C GLY A 75 3.33 2.96 -16.89
N LYS A 76 2.28 2.95 -17.70
CA LYS A 76 1.47 4.14 -17.98
C LYS A 76 0.54 4.39 -16.78
N ILE A 77 0.54 5.63 -16.28
CA ILE A 77 -0.37 6.06 -15.22
C ILE A 77 -1.80 6.06 -15.75
N VAL A 78 -2.66 5.26 -15.16
CA VAL A 78 -4.09 5.13 -15.48
C VAL A 78 -4.99 5.75 -14.42
N TYR A 79 -4.48 5.95 -13.20
CA TYR A 79 -5.16 6.67 -12.14
C TYR A 79 -4.15 7.41 -11.25
N ASP A 80 -4.53 8.60 -10.79
CA ASP A 80 -3.72 9.47 -9.95
C ASP A 80 -4.67 10.27 -9.04
N SER A 81 -4.70 9.94 -7.74
CA SER A 81 -5.61 10.57 -6.77
C SER A 81 -5.43 12.08 -6.70
N ASP A 82 -4.18 12.56 -6.77
CA ASP A 82 -3.83 13.97 -6.60
C ASP A 82 -4.40 14.84 -7.73
N LYS A 83 -4.56 14.24 -8.92
CA LYS A 83 -5.13 14.92 -10.09
C LYS A 83 -6.65 14.85 -10.14
N ASN A 84 -7.25 13.86 -9.47
CA ASN A 84 -8.68 13.55 -9.56
C ASN A 84 -9.50 14.08 -8.37
N THR A 85 -8.87 14.63 -7.33
CA THR A 85 -9.58 15.23 -6.19
C THR A 85 -9.85 16.72 -6.39
N MET A 86 -11.13 17.12 -6.28
CA MET A 86 -11.46 18.51 -5.94
C MET A 86 -11.00 18.76 -4.51
N THR A 87 -9.79 19.29 -4.35
CA THR A 87 -9.13 19.50 -3.07
C THR A 87 -10.00 20.39 -2.18
N THR A 88 -10.53 19.82 -1.09
CA THR A 88 -11.00 20.66 0.03
C THR A 88 -9.73 21.10 0.75
N GLN A 89 -9.51 22.42 0.87
CA GLN A 89 -8.34 22.98 1.55
C GLN A 89 -8.45 22.76 3.07
N VAL A 90 -8.35 21.50 3.50
CA VAL A 90 -8.49 21.08 4.89
C VAL A 90 -7.21 20.37 5.30
N VAL A 91 -6.45 21.04 6.17
CA VAL A 91 -5.24 20.44 6.74
C VAL A 91 -5.64 19.48 7.86
N LYS A 92 -5.25 18.21 7.76
CA LYS A 92 -5.45 17.18 8.79
C LYS A 92 -4.12 16.72 9.37
N TYR A 93 -4.17 16.29 10.63
CA TYR A 93 -3.02 15.75 11.35
C TYR A 93 -3.39 14.41 11.96
N LYS A 94 -2.47 13.44 11.88
CA LYS A 94 -2.58 12.17 12.60
C LYS A 94 -1.29 11.93 13.35
N GLN A 95 -1.40 11.59 14.63
CA GLN A 95 -0.26 11.14 15.42
C GLN A 95 -0.36 9.63 15.63
N ILE A 96 0.73 8.93 15.34
CA ILE A 96 0.86 7.48 15.52
C ILE A 96 1.86 7.28 16.66
N ARG A 97 1.38 6.75 17.79
CA ARG A 97 2.25 6.45 18.95
C ARG A 97 3.26 5.37 18.58
N SER A 98 4.38 5.34 19.29
CA SER A 98 5.36 4.26 19.19
C SER A 98 4.70 2.89 19.33
N ASN A 99 5.14 1.92 18.54
CA ASN A 99 4.66 0.53 18.49
C ASN A 99 3.15 0.39 18.22
N ASN A 100 2.53 1.38 17.56
CA ASN A 100 1.13 1.30 17.15
C ASN A 100 1.01 1.29 15.62
N THR A 101 -0.01 0.60 15.15
CA THR A 101 -0.43 0.55 13.75
C THR A 101 -1.68 1.40 13.54
N VAL A 102 -1.71 2.14 12.43
CA VAL A 102 -2.92 2.81 11.95
C VAL A 102 -3.19 2.35 10.54
N ASP A 103 -4.45 1.99 10.29
CA ASP A 103 -4.94 1.58 8.98
C ASP A 103 -5.61 2.77 8.28
N PHE A 104 -5.28 2.93 7.00
CA PHE A 104 -5.87 3.90 6.10
C PHE A 104 -6.54 3.17 4.95
N THR A 105 -7.87 3.29 4.89
CA THR A 105 -8.65 2.76 3.77
C THR A 105 -8.69 3.77 2.63
N THR A 106 -8.48 3.28 1.41
CA THR A 106 -8.71 4.01 0.16
C THR A 106 -9.38 3.10 -0.87
N SER A 107 -10.00 3.69 -1.89
CA SER A 107 -10.76 2.94 -2.89
C SER A 107 -10.46 3.43 -4.30
N LEU A 108 -10.42 2.48 -5.24
CA LEU A 108 -10.25 2.73 -6.66
C LEU A 108 -11.54 2.37 -7.38
N ASP A 109 -12.04 3.30 -8.19
CA ASP A 109 -13.05 3.00 -9.19
C ASP A 109 -12.37 2.35 -10.39
N THR A 110 -12.85 1.17 -10.78
CA THR A 110 -12.18 0.32 -11.79
C THR A 110 -13.11 -0.05 -12.94
N GLU A 111 -14.30 0.57 -13.03
CA GLU A 111 -15.29 0.25 -14.07
C GLU A 111 -14.68 0.35 -15.48
N GLU A 112 -13.87 1.38 -15.72
CA GLU A 112 -13.21 1.62 -17.00
C GLU A 112 -11.85 0.91 -17.16
N LEU A 113 -11.35 0.23 -16.10
CA LEU A 113 -10.06 -0.45 -16.15
C LEU A 113 -10.22 -1.89 -16.67
N PRO A 114 -9.52 -2.30 -17.74
CA PRO A 114 -9.57 -3.68 -18.22
C PRO A 114 -8.98 -4.65 -17.18
N ALA A 115 -9.36 -5.93 -17.27
CA ALA A 115 -8.69 -6.99 -16.50
C ALA A 115 -7.19 -7.01 -16.83
N GLY A 116 -6.35 -7.23 -15.82
CA GLY A 116 -4.90 -7.14 -15.98
C GLY A 116 -4.16 -6.87 -14.68
N THR A 117 -2.83 -6.82 -14.76
CA THR A 117 -1.96 -6.50 -13.63
C THR A 117 -1.65 -5.01 -13.61
N TYR A 118 -1.73 -4.43 -12.42
CA TYR A 118 -1.45 -3.03 -12.15
C TYR A 118 -0.44 -2.89 -11.03
N ASP A 119 0.46 -1.93 -11.16
CA ASP A 119 1.33 -1.51 -10.07
C ASP A 119 0.72 -0.29 -9.38
N ILE A 120 0.48 -0.40 -8.09
CA ILE A 120 -0.13 0.63 -7.26
C ILE A 120 0.91 1.16 -6.30
N LEU A 121 1.17 2.47 -6.37
CA LEU A 121 2.00 3.20 -5.42
C LEU A 121 1.09 3.98 -4.47
N PHE A 122 1.20 3.67 -3.18
CA PHE A 122 0.57 4.43 -2.11
C PHE A 122 1.59 5.38 -1.48
N LYS A 123 1.18 6.62 -1.21
CA LYS A 123 2.01 7.62 -0.52
C LYS A 123 1.27 8.20 0.67
N LEU A 124 2.00 8.42 1.76
CA LEU A 124 1.51 9.12 2.94
C LEU A 124 2.47 10.27 3.27
N ASP A 125 1.94 11.47 3.39
CA ASP A 125 2.71 12.66 3.74
C ASP A 125 3.08 12.71 5.23
N LYS A 126 4.39 12.77 5.50
CA LYS A 126 4.97 13.02 6.82
C LYS A 126 5.19 14.52 7.01
N ASP A 127 5.21 14.97 8.26
CA ASP A 127 5.66 16.33 8.59
C ASP A 127 7.04 16.63 7.98
N ARG A 128 7.21 17.84 7.45
CA ARG A 128 8.44 18.37 6.79
C ARG A 128 8.77 17.81 5.41
N GLY A 129 7.76 17.42 4.63
CA GLY A 129 7.93 17.08 3.21
C GLY A 129 8.64 15.75 2.96
N LYS A 130 8.63 14.86 3.94
CA LYS A 130 9.00 13.45 3.76
C LYS A 130 7.74 12.65 3.43
N THR A 131 7.86 11.58 2.67
CA THR A 131 6.75 10.69 2.34
C THR A 131 7.07 9.27 2.78
N PHE A 132 6.06 8.54 3.24
CA PHE A 132 6.10 7.09 3.33
C PHE A 132 5.48 6.51 2.07
N ASP A 133 6.13 5.51 1.46
CA ASP A 133 5.69 4.92 0.21
C ASP A 133 5.70 3.39 0.27
N VAL A 134 4.67 2.78 -0.29
CA VAL A 134 4.61 1.34 -0.51
C VAL A 134 4.04 1.06 -1.89
N GLU A 135 4.64 0.12 -2.59
CA GLU A 135 4.16 -0.36 -3.88
C GLU A 135 3.56 -1.75 -3.72
N MET A 136 2.52 -2.05 -4.49
CA MET A 136 2.00 -3.41 -4.62
C MET A 136 1.63 -3.68 -6.08
N SER A 137 1.75 -4.94 -6.49
CA SER A 137 1.16 -5.41 -7.73
C SER A 137 -0.20 -6.02 -7.44
N TRP A 138 -1.21 -5.60 -8.18
CA TRP A 138 -2.59 -6.02 -8.04
C TRP A 138 -3.12 -6.58 -9.35
N LEU A 139 -3.76 -7.76 -9.30
CA LEU A 139 -4.44 -8.37 -10.44
C LEU A 139 -5.94 -8.04 -10.37
N LYS A 140 -6.44 -7.32 -11.38
CA LYS A 140 -7.87 -7.15 -11.62
C LYS A 140 -8.37 -8.33 -12.46
N GLU A 141 -9.27 -9.13 -11.88
CA GLU A 141 -9.96 -10.24 -12.57
C GLU A 141 -11.05 -9.76 -13.54
#